data_AF-A0A832D207-F1
#
_entry.id   AF-A0A832D207-F1
#
_cell.length_a   1.000
_cell.length_b   1.000
_cell.length_c   1.000
_cell.angle_alpha   90.00
_cell.angle_beta   90.00
_cell.angle_gamma   90.00
#
_symmetry.space_group_name_H-M   'P 1'
#
loop_
_entity.id
_entity.type
_entity.pdbx_description
1 polymer ?
#
loop_
_entity_poly.entity_id
_entity_poly.type
_entity_poly.pdbx_seq_one_letter_code
_entity_poly.pdbx_strand_id
1 'polypeptide(L)'
;MLWFGMTNWANYSISFSVKKTSGREGFAVYLYHDPGTDSHLLWNVGGWTNSRHGLIDVLGSQDHFLGAVPGSIRAGQWYKAEVQLKGSKVECYLNGSLVQIAELPQRKVYPLYCSATLDQRNTEVILKLVNPWPNQRTAKVLLANVAKVGPTVRLFVLTGDGPTAMNTFENPEAVSVRESTIQVGTPEFTLAVPSYSFVVARIPVE
;
A
#
# COMPACT_ATOMS: atom_id res chain seq x y z
N MET A 1 -8.14 -5.49 21.15
CA MET A 1 -7.74 -4.54 20.09
C MET A 1 -8.31 -3.18 20.45
N LEU A 2 -7.50 -2.13 20.46
CA LEU A 2 -7.91 -0.76 20.74
C LEU A 2 -7.43 0.11 19.58
N TRP A 3 -8.34 0.88 18.99
CA TRP A 3 -8.06 1.82 17.90
C TRP A 3 -8.11 3.24 18.44
N PHE A 4 -7.10 4.05 18.12
CA PHE A 4 -7.01 5.44 18.57
C PHE A 4 -6.63 6.37 17.40
N GLY A 5 -7.23 7.56 17.40
CA GLY A 5 -6.88 8.67 16.50
C GLY A 5 -7.67 8.74 15.20
N MET A 6 -7.40 9.81 14.44
CA MET A 6 -7.86 9.98 13.05
C MET A 6 -6.67 9.84 12.10
N THR A 7 -6.92 9.48 10.84
CA THR A 7 -5.89 9.27 9.81
C THR A 7 -5.07 10.53 9.49
N ASN A 8 -5.56 11.71 9.86
CA ASN A 8 -4.90 13.00 9.63
C ASN A 8 -4.10 13.54 10.83
N TRP A 9 -4.07 12.82 11.95
CA TRP A 9 -3.26 13.27 13.08
C TRP A 9 -1.77 13.10 12.76
N ALA A 10 -0.95 14.07 13.16
CA ALA A 10 0.50 14.00 12.98
C ALA A 10 1.26 14.19 14.30
N ASN A 11 0.55 14.56 15.37
CA ASN A 11 1.14 14.86 16.67
C ASN A 11 0.21 14.37 17.78
N TYR A 12 0.57 13.28 18.45
CA TYR A 12 -0.14 12.81 19.64
C TYR A 12 0.73 11.90 20.51
N SER A 13 0.31 11.73 21.77
CA SER A 13 0.82 10.68 22.64
C SER A 13 -0.34 9.82 23.13
N ILE A 14 -0.15 8.50 23.14
CA ILE A 14 -1.05 7.53 23.76
C ILE A 14 -0.26 6.82 24.85
N SER A 15 -0.79 6.83 26.07
CA SER A 15 -0.19 6.18 27.24
C SER A 15 -1.20 5.26 27.92
N PHE A 16 -0.78 4.05 28.26
CA PHE A 16 -1.63 3.07 28.96
C PHE A 16 -0.80 2.09 29.78
N SER A 17 -1.45 1.44 30.75
CA SER A 17 -0.87 0.34 31.51
C SER A 17 -1.36 -1.00 30.96
N VAL A 18 -0.45 -1.94 30.75
CA VAL A 18 -0.76 -3.28 30.23
C VAL A 18 -0.04 -4.35 31.02
N LYS A 19 -0.70 -5.49 31.20
CA LYS A 19 -0.13 -6.66 31.86
C LYS A 19 -0.42 -7.89 31.03
N LYS A 20 0.65 -8.54 30.54
CA LYS A 20 0.57 -9.86 29.93
C LYS A 20 0.18 -10.88 30.99
N THR A 21 -0.82 -11.72 30.72
CA THR A 21 -1.25 -12.79 31.63
C THR A 21 -0.62 -14.13 31.29
N SER A 22 -0.55 -14.48 30.00
CA SER A 22 0.05 -15.72 29.48
C SER A 22 0.38 -15.57 27.97
N GLY A 23 0.81 -16.65 27.31
CA GLY A 23 1.00 -16.68 25.85
C GLY A 23 2.44 -16.46 25.36
N ARG A 24 2.67 -16.72 24.07
CA ARG A 24 3.99 -16.64 23.42
C ARG A 24 4.39 -15.24 22.97
N GLU A 25 3.42 -14.35 22.79
CA GLU A 25 3.62 -12.97 22.34
C GLU A 25 3.35 -11.98 23.49
N GLY A 26 3.71 -10.71 23.32
CA GLY A 26 3.37 -9.63 24.26
C GLY A 26 2.02 -8.99 23.93
N PHE A 27 2.05 -7.77 23.41
CA PHE A 27 0.86 -7.02 23.03
C PHE A 27 1.13 -6.17 21.78
N ALA A 28 0.07 -5.77 21.10
CA ALA A 28 0.14 -4.94 19.91
C ALA A 28 -0.61 -3.62 20.12
N VAL A 29 -0.03 -2.53 19.63
CA VAL A 29 -0.68 -1.21 19.58
C VAL A 29 -0.88 -0.84 18.12
N TYR A 30 -2.14 -0.62 17.75
CA TYR A 30 -2.54 -0.22 16.40
C TYR A 30 -2.80 1.30 16.39
N LEU A 31 -2.17 1.98 15.45
CA LEU A 31 -2.13 3.42 15.31
C LEU A 31 -2.49 3.75 13.85
N TYR A 32 -3.07 4.93 13.57
CA TYR A 32 -3.35 5.38 12.20
C TYR A 32 -4.15 4.39 11.34
N HIS A 33 -5.25 3.85 11.85
CA HIS A 33 -6.07 2.93 11.06
C HIS A 33 -6.93 3.67 10.04
N ASP A 34 -6.70 3.37 8.78
CA ASP A 34 -7.62 3.66 7.70
C ASP A 34 -8.44 2.40 7.40
N PRO A 35 -9.71 2.32 7.85
CA PRO A 35 -10.55 1.15 7.62
C PRO A 35 -10.88 0.93 6.14
N GLY A 36 -10.77 1.95 5.28
CA GLY A 36 -11.03 1.82 3.85
C GLY A 36 -9.90 1.11 3.09
N THR A 37 -8.66 1.25 3.56
CA THR A 37 -7.49 0.61 2.95
C THR A 37 -6.88 -0.47 3.83
N ASP A 38 -7.38 -0.68 5.04
CA ASP A 38 -6.78 -1.47 6.14
C ASP A 38 -5.33 -1.07 6.48
N SER A 39 -4.92 0.14 6.11
CA SER A 39 -3.58 0.65 6.40
C SER A 39 -3.49 1.09 7.86
N HIS A 40 -2.42 0.71 8.56
CA HIS A 40 -2.19 1.08 9.96
C HIS A 40 -0.72 0.95 10.35
N LEU A 41 -0.30 1.70 11.37
CA LEU A 41 0.97 1.50 12.03
C LEU A 41 0.78 0.55 13.22
N LEU A 42 1.62 -0.47 13.30
CA LEU A 42 1.60 -1.49 14.35
C LEU A 42 2.90 -1.42 15.14
N TRP A 43 2.79 -1.22 16.46
CA TRP A 43 3.87 -1.52 17.39
C TRP A 43 3.62 -2.89 18.04
N ASN A 44 4.37 -3.90 17.60
CA ASN A 44 4.32 -5.26 18.08
C ASN A 44 5.35 -5.47 19.20
N VAL A 45 4.89 -5.50 20.45
CA VAL A 45 5.73 -5.60 21.65
C VAL A 45 5.77 -7.03 22.15
N GLY A 46 6.97 -7.57 22.37
CA GLY A 46 7.18 -8.97 22.69
C GLY A 46 6.79 -9.89 21.53
N GLY A 47 7.08 -9.44 20.31
CA GLY A 47 6.91 -10.13 19.04
C GLY A 47 7.85 -11.34 18.86
N TRP A 48 7.60 -12.15 17.81
CA TRP A 48 8.46 -13.27 17.37
C TRP A 48 8.84 -14.20 18.52
N THR A 49 7.83 -14.79 19.17
CA THR A 49 8.00 -15.62 20.37
C THR A 49 8.66 -14.84 21.51
N ASN A 50 8.20 -13.60 21.76
CA ASN A 50 8.66 -12.74 22.85
C ASN A 50 10.15 -12.42 22.86
N SER A 51 10.74 -12.27 21.67
CA SER A 51 12.17 -12.01 21.51
C SER A 51 12.48 -10.59 21.03
N ARG A 52 11.49 -9.87 20.46
CA ARG A 52 11.69 -8.55 19.84
C ARG A 52 10.52 -7.61 20.08
N HIS A 53 10.75 -6.32 19.84
CA HIS A 53 9.71 -5.32 19.63
C HIS A 53 9.84 -4.81 18.20
N GLY A 54 8.74 -4.65 17.47
CA GLY A 54 8.73 -4.30 16.05
C GLY A 54 7.79 -3.15 15.75
N LEU A 55 8.20 -2.27 14.84
CA LEU A 55 7.34 -1.24 14.25
C LEU A 55 7.10 -1.60 12.78
N ILE A 56 5.84 -1.66 12.40
CA ILE A 56 5.39 -2.15 11.09
C ILE A 56 4.37 -1.15 10.54
N ASP A 57 4.66 -0.57 9.37
CA ASP A 57 3.70 0.24 8.62
C ASP A 57 2.97 -0.69 7.63
N VAL A 58 1.70 -0.94 7.88
CA VAL A 58 0.84 -1.79 7.05
C VAL A 58 0.12 -0.90 6.05
N LEU A 59 0.22 -1.24 4.76
CA LEU A 59 -0.41 -0.54 3.63
C LEU A 59 -1.29 -1.54 2.86
N GLY A 60 -2.56 -1.61 3.24
CA GLY A 60 -3.43 -2.71 2.81
C GLY A 60 -2.85 -4.06 3.20
N SER A 61 -2.62 -4.94 2.23
CA SER A 61 -2.06 -6.28 2.49
C SER A 61 -0.53 -6.33 2.47
N GLN A 62 0.16 -5.18 2.46
CA GLN A 62 1.61 -5.10 2.44
C GLN A 62 2.17 -4.60 3.77
N ASP A 63 3.04 -5.41 4.38
CA ASP A 63 3.77 -5.03 5.58
C ASP A 63 5.09 -4.35 5.20
N HIS A 64 5.29 -3.13 5.68
CA HIS A 64 6.57 -2.43 5.61
C HIS A 64 7.22 -2.37 6.99
N PHE A 65 8.29 -3.13 7.15
CA PHE A 65 9.01 -3.23 8.41
C PHE A 65 9.87 -1.99 8.67
N LEU A 66 9.49 -1.16 9.64
CA LEU A 66 10.23 0.06 9.99
C LEU A 66 11.41 -0.23 10.93
N GLY A 67 11.39 -1.38 11.61
CA GLY A 67 12.51 -1.86 12.41
C GLY A 67 12.09 -2.79 13.54
N ALA A 68 13.07 -3.51 14.08
CA ALA A 68 12.92 -4.26 15.33
C ALA A 68 14.12 -4.06 16.24
N VAL A 69 13.85 -4.14 17.54
CA VAL A 69 14.83 -4.14 18.62
C VAL A 69 14.66 -5.41 19.46
N PRO A 70 15.72 -5.97 20.06
CA PRO A 70 15.59 -7.04 21.05
C PRO A 70 14.76 -6.57 22.25
N GLY A 71 13.86 -7.43 22.74
CA GLY A 71 13.01 -7.08 23.87
C GLY A 71 12.01 -8.17 24.22
N SER A 72 11.58 -8.22 25.48
CA SER A 72 10.59 -9.21 25.94
C SER A 72 9.69 -8.64 27.03
N ILE A 73 8.48 -9.19 27.11
CA ILE A 73 7.46 -8.86 28.13
C ILE A 73 7.24 -10.08 29.02
N ARG A 74 7.30 -9.86 30.34
CA ARG A 74 7.08 -10.90 31.35
C ARG A 74 5.60 -11.02 31.70
N ALA A 75 5.11 -12.25 31.79
CA ALA A 75 3.78 -12.52 32.30
C ALA A 75 3.67 -12.09 33.78
N GLY A 76 2.50 -11.58 34.18
CA GLY A 76 2.24 -11.15 35.56
C GLY A 76 2.69 -9.71 35.88
N GLN A 77 3.59 -9.14 35.07
CA GLN A 77 4.16 -7.81 35.29
C GLN A 77 3.37 -6.71 34.57
N TRP A 78 3.15 -5.59 35.27
CA TRP A 78 2.60 -4.37 34.67
C TRP A 78 3.69 -3.59 33.94
N TYR A 79 3.33 -3.06 32.78
CA TYR A 79 4.15 -2.16 31.98
C TYR A 79 3.36 -0.89 31.69
N LYS A 80 4.00 0.27 31.87
CA LYS A 80 3.47 1.55 31.36
C LYS A 80 3.99 1.73 29.94
N ALA A 81 3.13 1.56 28.96
CA ALA A 81 3.45 1.74 27.55
C ALA A 81 3.07 3.17 27.11
N GLU A 82 3.89 3.76 26.27
CA GLU A 82 3.59 5.04 25.63
C GLU A 82 4.07 5.04 24.18
N VAL A 83 3.26 5.59 23.28
CA VAL A 83 3.66 5.86 21.90
C VAL A 83 3.43 7.33 21.60
N GLN A 84 4.47 8.02 21.14
CA GLN A 84 4.42 9.41 20.70
C GLN A 84 4.64 9.46 19.18
N LEU A 85 3.71 10.09 18.44
CA LEU A 85 4.01 10.56 17.08
C LEU A 85 4.28 12.06 17.11
N LYS A 86 5.38 12.49 16.48
CA LYS A 86 5.78 13.88 16.25
C LYS A 86 6.12 14.05 14.77
N GLY A 87 5.20 14.60 13.98
CA GLY A 87 5.35 14.66 12.52
C GLY A 87 5.39 13.28 11.89
N SER A 88 6.53 12.86 11.35
CA SER A 88 6.78 11.50 10.84
C SER A 88 7.46 10.59 11.86
N LYS A 89 7.91 11.12 12.99
CA LYS A 89 8.74 10.38 13.94
C LYS A 89 7.87 9.67 14.97
N VAL A 90 7.99 8.34 15.07
CA VAL A 90 7.36 7.54 16.12
C VAL A 90 8.39 7.16 17.18
N GLU A 91 8.04 7.38 18.44
CA GLU A 91 8.84 7.00 19.61
C GLU A 91 7.98 6.13 20.53
N CYS A 92 8.48 4.96 20.88
CA CYS A 92 7.78 3.99 21.73
C CYS A 92 8.55 3.74 23.02
N TYR A 93 7.83 3.79 24.13
CA TYR A 93 8.39 3.74 25.48
C TYR A 93 7.76 2.61 26.28
N LEU A 94 8.59 1.95 27.09
CA LEU A 94 8.15 1.02 28.14
C LEU A 94 8.72 1.47 29.48
N ASN A 95 7.85 1.63 30.48
CA ASN A 95 8.19 2.11 31.82
C ASN A 95 8.99 3.43 31.82
N GLY A 96 8.63 4.33 30.90
CA GLY A 96 9.30 5.63 30.72
C GLY A 96 10.63 5.58 29.96
N SER A 97 11.14 4.39 29.61
CA SER A 97 12.36 4.25 28.80
C SER A 97 12.01 4.16 27.32
N LEU A 98 12.69 4.94 26.48
CA LEU A 98 12.59 4.83 25.02
C LEU A 98 13.15 3.47 24.59
N VAL A 99 12.30 2.60 24.04
CA VAL A 99 12.72 1.28 23.58
C VAL A 99 12.82 1.19 22.07
N GLN A 100 12.03 1.99 21.34
CA GLN A 100 12.04 1.96 19.89
C GLN A 100 11.72 3.33 19.29
N ILE A 101 12.32 3.61 18.14
CA ILE A 101 12.17 4.84 17.38
C ILE A 101 12.17 4.50 15.90
N ALA A 102 11.31 5.12 15.11
CA ALA A 102 11.32 5.01 13.66
C ALA A 102 10.81 6.29 13.01
N GLU A 103 11.19 6.49 11.76
CA GLU A 103 10.64 7.52 10.90
C GLU A 103 9.61 6.86 9.97
N LEU A 104 8.38 7.34 9.98
CA LEU A 104 7.36 6.90 9.06
C LEU A 104 7.74 7.38 7.65
N PRO A 105 7.75 6.47 6.65
CA PRO A 105 8.01 6.87 5.29
C PRO A 105 6.94 7.87 4.86
N GLN A 106 7.34 8.89 4.10
CA GLN A 106 6.33 9.73 3.45
C GLN A 106 5.54 8.87 2.48
N ARG A 107 4.26 8.67 2.79
CA ARG A 107 3.31 7.96 1.94
C ARG A 107 3.07 8.80 0.69
N LYS A 108 3.90 8.61 -0.33
CA LYS A 108 3.65 9.16 -1.66
C LYS A 108 2.57 8.32 -2.31
N VAL A 109 1.33 8.77 -2.18
CA VAL A 109 0.23 8.18 -2.93
C VAL A 109 0.21 8.85 -4.29
N TYR A 110 0.46 8.06 -5.34
CA TYR A 110 0.46 8.58 -6.70
C TYR A 110 -0.95 8.53 -7.29
N PRO A 111 -1.32 9.50 -8.14
CA PRO A 111 -2.59 9.46 -8.86
C PRO A 111 -2.66 8.29 -9.85
N LEU A 112 -1.51 7.71 -10.20
CA LEU A 112 -1.38 6.56 -11.09
C LEU A 112 -0.06 5.83 -10.75
N TYR A 113 -0.07 4.50 -10.83
CA TYR A 113 1.14 3.68 -10.75
C TYR A 113 1.42 3.06 -12.12
N CYS A 114 2.68 2.94 -12.50
CA CYS A 114 3.03 2.37 -13.79
C CYS A 114 4.29 1.48 -13.75
N SER A 115 4.36 0.56 -14.69
CA SER A 115 5.58 -0.16 -15.05
C SER A 115 5.57 -0.47 -16.54
N ALA A 116 6.74 -0.62 -17.15
CA ALA A 116 6.86 -0.95 -18.56
C ALA A 116 7.92 -2.02 -18.78
N THR A 117 7.68 -2.90 -19.74
CA THR A 117 8.63 -3.93 -20.18
C THR A 117 8.62 -4.04 -21.69
N LEU A 118 9.76 -4.35 -22.31
CA LEU A 118 9.84 -4.63 -23.74
C LEU A 118 9.66 -6.14 -23.99
N ASP A 119 8.65 -6.50 -24.76
CA ASP A 119 8.49 -7.83 -25.34
C ASP A 119 9.26 -7.87 -26.67
N GLN A 120 10.50 -8.36 -26.61
CA GLN A 120 11.40 -8.43 -27.77
C GLN A 120 10.90 -9.38 -28.86
N ARG A 121 10.10 -10.39 -28.51
CA ARG A 121 9.62 -11.38 -29.48
C ARG A 121 8.56 -10.77 -30.41
N ASN A 122 7.69 -9.94 -29.85
CA ASN A 122 6.61 -9.30 -30.58
C ASN A 122 6.91 -7.83 -30.93
N THR A 123 8.06 -7.32 -30.52
CA THR A 123 8.48 -5.91 -30.67
C THR A 123 7.43 -4.95 -30.12
N GLU A 124 6.97 -5.22 -28.90
CA GLU A 124 5.96 -4.42 -28.21
C GLU A 124 6.46 -3.91 -26.86
N VAL A 125 6.22 -2.64 -26.55
CA VAL A 125 6.25 -2.17 -25.16
C VAL A 125 4.94 -2.58 -24.49
N ILE A 126 5.05 -3.30 -23.39
CA ILE A 126 3.93 -3.61 -22.49
C ILE A 126 3.95 -2.58 -21.36
N LEU A 127 3.05 -1.60 -21.43
CA LEU A 127 2.84 -0.60 -20.40
C LEU A 127 1.70 -1.04 -19.48
N LYS A 128 1.95 -1.12 -18.18
CA LYS A 128 0.99 -1.45 -17.14
C LYS A 128 0.68 -0.21 -16.34
N LEU A 129 -0.61 0.10 -16.15
CA LEU A 129 -1.09 1.27 -15.42
C LEU A 129 -2.14 0.86 -14.39
N VAL A 130 -2.03 1.36 -13.17
CA VAL A 130 -3.02 1.15 -12.10
C VAL A 130 -3.58 2.49 -11.67
N ASN A 131 -4.90 2.62 -11.75
CA ASN A 131 -5.65 3.73 -11.16
C ASN A 131 -6.50 3.21 -9.99
N PRO A 132 -6.04 3.35 -8.74
CA PRO A 132 -6.79 2.88 -7.57
C PRO A 132 -7.89 3.87 -7.11
N TRP A 133 -8.17 4.92 -7.90
CA TRP A 133 -9.01 6.04 -7.48
C TRP A 133 -10.40 6.03 -8.13
N PRO A 134 -11.41 6.68 -7.51
CA PRO A 134 -12.79 6.74 -8.02
C PRO A 134 -12.97 7.55 -9.31
N ASN A 135 -11.98 8.35 -9.69
CA ASN A 135 -12.05 9.20 -10.87
C ASN A 135 -11.13 8.65 -11.97
N GLN A 136 -11.60 8.70 -13.22
CA GLN A 136 -10.76 8.45 -14.38
C GLN A 136 -9.54 9.38 -14.36
N ARG A 137 -8.38 8.86 -14.78
CA ARG A 137 -7.15 9.63 -14.97
C ARG A 137 -6.74 9.62 -16.43
N THR A 138 -6.00 10.64 -16.84
CA THR A 138 -5.37 10.70 -18.16
C THR A 138 -3.87 10.59 -17.98
N ALA A 139 -3.26 9.55 -18.56
CA ALA A 139 -1.82 9.35 -18.57
C ALA A 139 -1.25 9.90 -19.88
N LYS A 140 -0.26 10.79 -19.79
CA LYS A 140 0.56 11.18 -20.93
C LYS A 140 1.71 10.18 -21.04
N VAL A 141 1.75 9.44 -22.14
CA VAL A 141 2.76 8.42 -22.44
C VAL A 141 3.78 9.02 -23.39
N LEU A 142 5.06 8.90 -23.03
CA LEU A 142 6.19 9.21 -23.90
C LEU A 142 7.12 8.00 -23.90
N LEU A 143 7.21 7.31 -25.03
CA LEU A 143 8.18 6.24 -25.23
C LEU A 143 9.52 6.85 -25.67
N ALA A 144 10.36 7.19 -24.70
CA ALA A 144 11.69 7.73 -24.98
C ALA A 144 12.53 6.74 -25.78
N ASN A 145 13.29 7.24 -26.77
CA ASN A 145 14.15 6.47 -27.67
C ASN A 145 13.42 5.43 -28.54
N VAL A 146 12.11 5.58 -28.72
CA VAL A 146 11.34 4.83 -29.73
C VAL A 146 11.12 5.74 -30.94
N ALA A 147 11.50 5.28 -32.13
CA ALA A 147 11.40 6.10 -33.34
C ALA A 147 9.97 6.11 -33.88
N LYS A 148 9.31 4.93 -33.88
CA LYS A 148 7.93 4.80 -34.32
C LYS A 148 7.14 3.88 -33.42
N VAL A 149 5.84 4.10 -33.41
CA VAL A 149 4.86 3.20 -32.80
C VAL A 149 3.93 2.69 -33.89
N GLY A 150 3.43 1.46 -33.74
CA GLY A 150 2.37 0.96 -34.59
C GLY A 150 1.11 1.83 -34.46
N PRO A 151 0.29 1.94 -35.51
CA PRO A 151 -0.87 2.83 -35.52
C PRO A 151 -1.94 2.45 -34.50
N THR A 152 -1.93 1.20 -34.03
CA THR A 152 -2.93 0.65 -33.12
C THR A 152 -2.25 0.11 -31.85
N VAL A 153 -2.73 0.59 -30.70
CA VAL A 153 -2.36 0.07 -29.37
C VAL A 153 -3.52 -0.78 -28.86
N ARG A 154 -3.21 -2.00 -28.39
CA ARG A 154 -4.18 -2.89 -27.76
C ARG A 154 -4.22 -2.61 -26.27
N LEU A 155 -5.43 -2.46 -25.72
CA LEU A 155 -5.67 -2.22 -24.30
C LEU A 155 -6.44 -3.40 -23.72
N PHE A 156 -5.94 -3.91 -22.60
CA PHE A 156 -6.62 -4.90 -21.76
C PHE A 156 -6.94 -4.21 -20.45
N VAL A 157 -8.22 -4.02 -20.15
CA VAL A 157 -8.69 -3.24 -19.00
C VAL A 157 -9.41 -4.17 -18.05
N LEU A 158 -8.84 -4.39 -16.86
CA LEU A 158 -9.52 -5.01 -15.73
C LEU A 158 -10.14 -3.90 -14.87
N THR A 159 -11.45 -3.94 -14.68
CA THR A 159 -12.20 -2.96 -13.88
C THR A 159 -13.50 -3.57 -13.35
N GLY A 160 -14.16 -2.88 -12.42
CA GLY A 160 -15.52 -3.18 -11.94
C GLY A 160 -16.20 -1.93 -11.37
N ASP A 161 -17.39 -2.09 -10.79
CA ASP A 161 -18.21 -0.97 -10.27
C ASP A 161 -17.67 -0.33 -8.97
N GLY A 162 -16.48 -0.74 -8.51
CA GLY A 162 -15.84 -0.20 -7.32
C GLY A 162 -14.72 -1.08 -6.77
N PRO A 163 -14.02 -0.63 -5.72
CA PRO A 163 -12.88 -1.35 -5.16
C PRO A 163 -13.26 -2.65 -4.44
N THR A 164 -14.53 -2.82 -4.10
CA THR A 164 -15.08 -4.02 -3.45
C THR A 164 -15.87 -4.92 -4.41
N ALA A 165 -15.89 -4.61 -5.71
CA ALA A 165 -16.57 -5.43 -6.70
C ALA A 165 -15.94 -6.82 -6.75
N MET A 166 -16.78 -7.85 -6.91
CA MET A 166 -16.34 -9.24 -7.01
C MET A 166 -17.28 -10.04 -7.91
N ASN A 167 -16.74 -11.13 -8.48
CA ASN A 167 -17.53 -12.08 -9.25
C ASN A 167 -18.32 -12.98 -8.29
N THR A 168 -19.61 -13.17 -8.57
CA THR A 168 -20.46 -14.15 -7.88
C THR A 168 -20.95 -15.21 -8.86
N PHE A 169 -21.70 -16.21 -8.40
CA PHE A 169 -22.32 -17.17 -9.31
C PHE A 169 -23.36 -16.52 -10.22
N GLU A 170 -24.09 -15.53 -9.72
CA GLU A 170 -25.12 -14.79 -10.45
C GLU A 170 -24.52 -13.73 -11.39
N ASN A 171 -23.37 -13.16 -11.02
CA ASN A 171 -22.64 -12.19 -11.84
C ASN A 171 -21.15 -12.56 -11.95
N PRO A 172 -20.80 -13.56 -12.79
CA PRO A 172 -19.44 -14.09 -12.84
C PRO A 172 -18.44 -13.17 -13.56
N GLU A 173 -18.90 -12.12 -14.22
CA GLU A 173 -18.05 -11.18 -14.98
C GLU A 173 -18.07 -9.73 -14.44
N ALA A 174 -18.57 -9.52 -13.21
CA ALA A 174 -18.60 -8.21 -12.54
C ALA A 174 -17.23 -7.51 -12.50
N VAL A 175 -16.16 -8.31 -12.39
CA VAL A 175 -14.76 -7.90 -12.51
C VAL A 175 -14.10 -8.82 -13.54
N SER A 176 -13.90 -8.30 -14.74
CA SER A 176 -13.36 -9.05 -15.88
C SER A 176 -12.51 -8.15 -16.77
N VAL A 177 -11.62 -8.77 -17.56
CA VAL A 177 -10.80 -8.05 -18.54
C VAL A 177 -11.64 -7.74 -19.77
N ARG A 178 -11.64 -6.49 -20.20
CA ARG A 178 -12.23 -6.06 -21.48
C ARG A 178 -11.13 -5.56 -22.40
N GLU A 179 -11.17 -6.03 -23.64
CA GLU A 179 -10.23 -5.62 -24.68
C GLU A 179 -10.77 -4.44 -25.46
N SER A 180 -9.89 -3.49 -25.78
CA SER A 180 -10.18 -2.41 -26.72
C SER A 180 -8.92 -1.99 -27.45
N THR A 181 -9.05 -1.09 -28.41
CA THR A 181 -7.92 -0.54 -29.16
C THR A 181 -8.03 0.96 -29.25
N ILE A 182 -6.89 1.64 -29.29
CA ILE A 182 -6.83 3.06 -29.65
C ILE A 182 -5.90 3.25 -30.84
N GLN A 183 -6.14 4.33 -31.57
CA GLN A 183 -5.26 4.76 -32.65
C GLN A 183 -4.25 5.77 -32.11
N VAL A 184 -2.98 5.55 -32.41
CA VAL A 184 -1.87 6.45 -32.07
C VAL A 184 -1.01 6.66 -33.31
N GLY A 185 -0.42 7.84 -33.48
CA GLY A 185 0.43 8.15 -34.63
C GLY A 185 1.88 8.44 -34.27
N THR A 186 2.19 8.62 -32.98
CA THR A 186 3.51 9.03 -32.52
C THR A 186 3.87 8.37 -31.19
N PRO A 187 5.17 8.28 -30.83
CA PRO A 187 5.63 7.78 -29.53
C PRO A 187 5.12 8.57 -28.32
N GLU A 188 4.52 9.74 -28.55
CA GLU A 188 3.85 10.56 -27.55
C GLU A 188 2.32 10.52 -27.77
N PHE A 189 1.58 10.07 -26.77
CA PHE A 189 0.12 9.99 -26.84
C PHE A 189 -0.49 9.99 -25.43
N THR A 190 -1.81 10.06 -25.36
CA THR A 190 -2.56 10.01 -24.10
C THR A 190 -3.37 8.72 -23.98
N LEU A 191 -3.46 8.21 -22.76
CA LEU A 191 -4.29 7.06 -22.39
C LEU A 191 -5.29 7.47 -21.31
N ALA A 192 -6.56 7.19 -21.53
CA ALA A 192 -7.56 7.22 -20.47
C ALA A 192 -7.38 5.96 -19.61
N VAL A 193 -7.27 6.14 -18.30
CA VAL A 193 -7.19 5.06 -17.30
C VAL A 193 -8.44 5.18 -16.42
N PRO A 194 -9.45 4.30 -16.61
CA PRO A 194 -10.70 4.32 -15.86
C PRO A 194 -10.47 4.30 -14.34
N SER A 195 -11.48 4.69 -13.57
CA SER A 195 -11.46 4.52 -12.10
C SER A 195 -11.32 3.05 -11.72
N TYR A 196 -10.69 2.78 -10.58
CA TYR A 196 -10.50 1.43 -10.02
C TYR A 196 -10.07 0.37 -11.05
N SER A 197 -9.09 0.70 -11.87
CA SER A 197 -8.71 -0.13 -13.01
C SER A 197 -7.24 -0.51 -13.02
N PHE A 198 -6.98 -1.66 -13.64
CA PHE A 198 -5.67 -2.09 -14.10
C PHE A 198 -5.68 -2.22 -15.62
N VAL A 199 -4.83 -1.43 -16.28
CA VAL A 199 -4.74 -1.36 -17.74
C VAL A 199 -3.40 -1.91 -18.19
N VAL A 200 -3.42 -2.83 -19.14
CA VAL A 200 -2.24 -3.27 -19.89
C VAL A 200 -2.36 -2.77 -21.32
N ALA A 201 -1.48 -1.86 -21.71
CA ALA A 201 -1.34 -1.39 -23.08
C ALA A 201 -0.18 -2.12 -23.77
N ARG A 202 -0.47 -2.83 -24.86
CA ARG A 202 0.54 -3.43 -25.74
C ARG A 202 0.73 -2.52 -26.94
N ILE A 203 1.91 -1.92 -27.01
CA ILE A 203 2.25 -0.86 -27.96
C ILE A 203 3.33 -1.40 -28.90
N PRO A 204 3.01 -1.68 -30.17
CA PRO A 204 4.03 -2.04 -31.16
C PRO A 204 5.02 -0.89 -31.33
N VAL A 205 6.31 -1.20 -31.40
CA VAL A 205 7.40 -0.20 -31.52
C VAL A 205 8.39 -0.59 -32.62
N GLU A 206 9.03 0.41 -33.22
CA GLU A 206 10.18 0.27 -34.14
C GLU A 206 11.30 1.26 -33.75
#